data_AF-A0A0G4IPH9-F1
#
_entry.id   AF-A0A0G4IPH9-F1
#
_cell.length_a   1.000
_cell.length_b   1.000
_cell.length_c   1.000
_cell.angle_alpha   90.00
_cell.angle_beta   90.00
_cell.angle_gamma   90.00
#
_symmetry.space_group_name_H-M   'P 1'
#
loop_
_entity.id
_entity.type
_entity.pdbx_description
1 polymer ?
#
loop_
_entity_poly.entity_id
_entity_poly.type
_entity_poly.pdbx_seq_one_letter_code
_entity_poly.pdbx_strand_id
1 'polypeptide(L)'
;MADDALRHARSLLNKLACDTFALHTAAFRALLDQADGDYDPLIDLVGHHAVSARGPFVKLFADFIKGLTDDVPAFRDAVAARIGYELRIGLESADDNKDQFLGMVDLVSHLGRNEAIAPDMLRSFIDSAFGQDSPVAVEAVYRVLLVMQASHAKLFAPAFDQLARSCTSRFPNRLRFLILDLLELRDRGWIPRRQPDLPTMMPIQQFRQCVLRQTNG
;
A
#
# COMPACT_ATOMS: atom_id res chain seq x y z
N MET A 1 23.18 13.88 11.55
CA MET A 1 23.14 12.66 12.40
C MET A 1 24.41 11.82 12.24
N ALA A 2 24.91 11.15 13.31
CA ALA A 2 26.12 10.32 13.25
C ALA A 2 25.89 8.96 12.54
N ASP A 3 26.92 8.43 11.86
CA ASP A 3 26.83 7.17 11.08
C ASP A 3 26.39 5.96 11.93
N ASP A 4 26.81 5.91 13.20
CA ASP A 4 26.41 4.85 14.12
C ASP A 4 24.91 4.85 14.45
N ALA A 5 24.27 6.01 14.49
CA ALA A 5 22.83 6.13 14.71
C ALA A 5 22.04 5.59 13.50
N LEU A 6 22.49 5.88 12.28
CA LEU A 6 21.92 5.32 11.05
C LEU A 6 22.10 3.80 10.97
N ARG A 7 23.27 3.31 11.38
CA ARG A 7 23.55 1.87 11.44
C ARG A 7 22.63 1.18 12.46
N HIS A 8 22.41 1.82 13.60
CA HIS A 8 21.47 1.32 14.61
C HIS A 8 20.03 1.31 14.07
N ALA A 9 19.56 2.42 13.49
CA ALA A 9 18.25 2.52 12.84
C ALA A 9 18.03 1.39 11.82
N ARG A 10 19.02 1.13 10.96
CA ARG A 10 18.96 0.04 9.97
C ARG A 10 18.85 -1.33 10.62
N SER A 11 19.60 -1.56 11.70
CA SER A 11 19.52 -2.81 12.46
C SER A 11 18.12 -3.02 13.05
N LEU A 12 17.49 -1.95 13.54
CA LEU A 12 16.14 -1.99 14.07
C LEU A 12 15.13 -2.36 12.98
N LEU A 13 15.18 -1.70 11.82
CA LEU A 13 14.24 -1.96 10.71
C LEU A 13 14.36 -3.38 10.14
N ASN A 14 15.58 -3.93 10.08
CA ASN A 14 15.81 -5.31 9.65
C ASN A 14 15.23 -6.37 10.59
N LYS A 15 14.99 -6.01 11.86
CA LYS A 15 14.46 -6.88 12.91
C LYS A 15 13.01 -6.54 13.28
N LEU A 16 12.40 -5.63 12.54
CA LEU A 16 11.02 -5.19 12.78
C LEU A 16 10.06 -6.36 12.51
N ALA A 17 9.39 -6.79 13.56
CA ALA A 17 8.40 -7.87 13.55
C ALA A 17 7.28 -7.56 14.55
N CYS A 18 6.17 -8.30 14.49
CA CYS A 18 5.01 -8.04 15.36
C CYS A 18 5.33 -8.18 16.86
N ASP A 19 6.14 -9.18 17.21
CA ASP A 19 6.57 -9.48 18.57
C ASP A 19 7.59 -8.46 19.11
N THR A 20 8.37 -7.85 18.21
CA THR A 20 9.39 -6.86 18.58
C THR A 20 8.94 -5.41 18.35
N PHE A 21 7.72 -5.20 17.84
CA PHE A 21 7.24 -3.92 17.34
C PHE A 21 7.38 -2.77 18.35
N ALA A 22 6.79 -2.91 19.54
CA ALA A 22 6.79 -1.85 20.56
C ALA A 22 8.21 -1.47 21.01
N LEU A 23 9.09 -2.47 21.15
CA LEU A 23 10.50 -2.25 21.52
C LEU A 23 11.23 -1.46 20.43
N HIS A 24 11.06 -1.84 19.16
CA HIS A 24 11.72 -1.18 18.04
C HIS A 24 11.17 0.24 17.81
N THR A 25 9.87 0.46 17.98
CA THR A 25 9.27 1.80 17.91
C THR A 25 9.85 2.71 18.98
N ALA A 26 9.95 2.25 20.24
CA ALA A 26 10.53 3.03 21.32
C ALA A 26 12.02 3.36 21.07
N ALA A 27 12.81 2.38 20.63
CA ALA A 27 14.21 2.60 20.29
C ALA A 27 14.40 3.59 19.13
N PHE A 28 13.53 3.52 18.11
CA PHE A 28 13.59 4.43 16.97
C PHE A 28 13.19 5.85 17.36
N ARG A 29 12.24 6.05 18.29
CA ARG A 29 11.91 7.38 18.82
C ARG A 29 13.11 8.06 19.47
N ALA A 30 13.90 7.32 20.24
CA ALA A 30 15.14 7.88 20.81
C ALA A 30 16.13 8.34 19.73
N LEU A 31 16.08 7.78 18.51
CA LEU A 31 16.87 8.25 17.37
C LEU A 31 16.26 9.50 16.73
N LEU A 32 14.92 9.62 16.71
CA LEU A 32 14.26 10.86 16.26
C LEU A 32 14.61 12.03 17.18
N ASP A 33 14.63 11.82 18.51
CA ASP A 33 15.03 12.84 19.47
C ASP A 33 16.48 13.31 19.24
N GLN A 34 17.37 12.41 18.82
CA GLN A 34 18.76 12.72 18.47
C GLN A 34 18.93 13.42 17.12
N ALA A 35 17.92 13.35 16.25
CA ALA A 35 17.99 13.92 14.91
C ALA A 35 17.83 15.45 14.91
N ASP A 36 17.35 16.03 16.02
CA ASP A 36 17.22 17.49 16.22
C ASP A 36 16.51 18.20 15.05
N GLY A 37 15.44 17.57 14.54
CA GLY A 37 14.64 18.09 13.43
C GLY A 37 15.15 17.73 12.02
N ASP A 38 16.37 17.21 11.87
CA ASP A 38 16.90 16.69 10.61
C ASP A 38 16.52 15.21 10.43
N TYR A 39 15.26 14.97 10.06
CA TYR A 39 14.70 13.63 9.93
C TYR A 39 14.98 12.94 8.60
N ASP A 40 15.46 13.68 7.59
CA ASP A 40 15.58 13.20 6.21
C ASP A 40 16.33 11.86 6.10
N PRO A 41 17.48 11.64 6.78
CA PRO A 41 18.19 10.37 6.67
C PRO A 41 17.41 9.19 7.28
N LEU A 42 16.61 9.43 8.32
CA LEU A 42 15.78 8.39 8.95
C LEU A 42 14.53 8.10 8.11
N ILE A 43 13.91 9.14 7.54
CA ILE A 43 12.76 9.00 6.64
C ILE A 43 13.17 8.22 5.40
N ASP A 44 14.28 8.57 4.77
CA ASP A 44 14.78 7.89 3.57
C ASP A 44 15.09 6.42 3.86
N LEU A 45 15.69 6.14 5.01
CA LEU A 45 15.97 4.77 5.44
C LEU A 45 14.67 3.98 5.66
N VAL A 46 13.71 4.52 6.42
CA VAL A 46 12.42 3.85 6.68
C VAL A 46 11.65 3.64 5.37
N GLY A 47 11.58 4.67 4.52
CA GLY A 47 10.93 4.61 3.21
C GLY A 47 11.52 3.53 2.32
N HIS A 48 12.85 3.44 2.23
CA HIS A 48 13.53 2.41 1.45
C HIS A 48 13.18 0.98 1.92
N HIS A 49 13.19 0.74 3.23
CA HIS A 49 12.80 -0.55 3.80
C HIS A 49 11.31 -0.86 3.56
N ALA A 50 10.44 0.14 3.73
CA ALA A 50 9.00 -0.02 3.62
C ALA A 50 8.55 -0.28 2.17
N VAL A 51 9.13 0.41 1.18
CA VAL A 51 8.86 0.18 -0.25
C VAL A 51 9.35 -1.18 -0.72
N SER A 52 10.46 -1.66 -0.14
CA SER A 52 11.03 -2.97 -0.44
C SER A 52 10.26 -4.12 0.25
N ALA A 53 9.44 -3.80 1.26
CA ALA A 53 8.62 -4.77 1.97
C ALA A 53 7.54 -5.35 1.05
N ARG A 54 7.11 -6.59 1.33
CA ARG A 54 6.07 -7.27 0.55
C ARG A 54 4.99 -7.85 1.44
N GLY A 55 3.76 -7.87 0.92
CA GLY A 55 2.61 -8.47 1.58
C GLY A 55 2.34 -7.84 2.96
N PRO A 56 2.20 -8.65 4.03
CA PRO A 56 1.80 -8.13 5.35
C PRO A 56 2.82 -7.16 5.96
N PHE A 57 4.09 -7.20 5.53
CA PHE A 57 5.13 -6.32 6.06
C PHE A 57 4.93 -4.86 5.65
N VAL A 58 4.31 -4.57 4.50
CA VAL A 58 4.00 -3.18 4.11
C VAL A 58 3.10 -2.52 5.16
N LYS A 59 2.09 -3.24 5.62
CA LYS A 59 1.22 -2.79 6.72
C LYS A 59 2.02 -2.60 8.02
N LEU A 60 2.90 -3.54 8.37
CA LEU A 60 3.74 -3.43 9.57
C LEU A 60 4.58 -2.15 9.54
N PHE A 61 5.19 -1.82 8.41
CA PHE A 61 5.95 -0.57 8.26
C PHE A 61 5.06 0.67 8.30
N ALA A 62 3.87 0.63 7.71
CA ALA A 62 2.92 1.73 7.81
C ALA A 62 2.48 1.98 9.25
N ASP A 63 2.18 0.92 10.01
CA ASP A 63 1.81 0.99 11.43
C ASP A 63 2.99 1.49 12.27
N PHE A 64 4.22 1.09 11.93
CA PHE A 64 5.44 1.60 12.55
C PHE A 64 5.59 3.11 12.35
N ILE A 65 5.45 3.60 11.11
CA ILE A 65 5.49 5.03 10.79
C ILE A 65 4.37 5.78 11.52
N LYS A 66 3.16 5.22 11.58
CA LYS A 66 2.04 5.79 12.34
C LYS A 66 2.41 5.96 13.82
N GLY A 67 2.96 4.92 14.44
CA GLY A 67 3.43 4.98 15.83
C GLY A 67 4.52 6.02 16.07
N LEU A 68 5.33 6.36 15.07
CA LEU A 68 6.32 7.45 15.18
C LEU A 68 5.70 8.84 14.99
N THR A 69 4.75 8.98 14.06
CA THR A 69 4.14 10.26 13.68
C THR A 69 3.08 10.75 14.67
N ASP A 70 2.49 9.88 15.48
CA ASP A 70 1.52 10.27 16.52
C ASP A 70 2.16 11.08 17.65
N ASP A 71 3.43 10.80 17.99
CA ASP A 71 4.12 11.43 19.11
C ASP A 71 4.98 12.62 18.69
N VAL A 72 5.38 12.68 17.40
CA VAL A 72 6.33 13.68 16.89
C VAL A 72 5.71 14.41 15.68
N PRO A 73 4.96 15.52 15.89
CA PRO A 73 4.30 16.25 14.79
C PRO A 73 5.26 16.73 13.69
N ALA A 74 6.44 17.22 14.05
CA ALA A 74 7.44 17.63 13.06
C ALA A 74 7.91 16.48 12.17
N PHE A 75 8.01 15.26 12.72
CA PHE A 75 8.31 14.06 11.94
C PHE A 75 7.15 13.69 11.01
N ARG A 76 5.90 13.85 11.46
CA ARG A 76 4.71 13.67 10.62
C ARG A 76 4.71 14.59 9.40
N ASP A 77 5.00 15.86 9.60
CA ASP A 77 5.06 16.85 8.52
C ASP A 77 6.19 16.52 7.53
N ALA A 78 7.36 16.12 8.03
CA ALA A 78 8.48 15.69 7.19
C ALA A 78 8.16 14.42 6.39
N VAL A 79 7.53 13.41 7.01
CA VAL A 79 7.06 12.19 6.32
C VAL A 79 6.04 12.53 5.24
N ALA A 80 5.07 13.39 5.56
CA ALA A 80 4.05 13.84 4.61
C ALA A 80 4.68 14.57 3.41
N ALA A 81 5.61 15.49 3.65
CA ALA A 81 6.34 16.19 2.60
C ALA A 81 7.12 15.23 1.70
N ARG A 82 7.85 14.27 2.29
CA ARG A 82 8.62 13.29 1.51
C ARG A 82 7.72 12.38 0.68
N ILE A 83 6.63 11.88 1.25
CA ILE A 83 5.66 11.04 0.51
C ILE A 83 5.05 11.82 -0.66
N GLY A 84 4.65 13.07 -0.44
CA GLY A 84 4.11 13.91 -1.52
C GLY A 84 5.11 14.09 -2.66
N TYR A 85 6.39 14.29 -2.34
CA TYR A 85 7.46 14.37 -3.32
C TYR A 85 7.63 13.05 -4.10
N GLU A 86 7.76 11.92 -3.40
CA GLU A 86 7.97 10.60 -4.00
C GLU A 86 6.79 10.15 -4.87
N LEU A 87 5.55 10.41 -4.46
CA LEU A 87 4.37 10.10 -5.27
C LEU A 87 4.36 10.89 -6.59
N ARG A 88 4.74 12.16 -6.55
CA ARG A 88 4.79 13.00 -7.74
C ARG A 88 5.85 12.51 -8.72
N ILE A 89 7.09 12.33 -8.25
CA ILE A 89 8.21 11.85 -9.08
C ILE A 89 7.93 10.42 -9.59
N GLY A 90 7.41 9.56 -8.73
CA GLY A 90 7.05 8.19 -9.10
C GLY A 90 5.93 8.12 -10.12
N LEU A 91 4.96 9.03 -10.06
CA LEU A 91 3.89 9.12 -11.06
C LEU A 91 4.41 9.62 -12.42
N GLU A 92 5.30 10.60 -12.43
CA GLU A 92 5.95 11.12 -13.64
C GLU A 92 6.83 10.06 -14.35
N SER A 93 7.35 9.08 -13.60
CA SER A 93 8.24 8.01 -14.09
C SER A 93 7.63 6.60 -13.97
N ALA A 94 6.30 6.51 -13.84
CA ALA A 94 5.61 5.29 -13.45
C ALA A 94 5.84 4.11 -14.41
N ASP A 95 6.00 4.39 -15.70
CA ASP A 95 6.22 3.36 -16.71
C ASP A 95 7.66 2.82 -16.72
N ASP A 96 8.65 3.63 -16.32
CA ASP A 96 10.07 3.24 -16.28
C ASP A 96 10.42 2.39 -15.05
N ASN A 97 9.73 2.65 -13.94
CA ASN A 97 10.02 1.99 -12.66
C ASN A 97 8.74 1.54 -11.92
N LYS A 98 7.91 0.82 -12.66
CA LYS A 98 6.59 0.35 -12.23
C LYS A 98 6.60 -0.33 -10.86
N ASP A 99 7.51 -1.27 -10.63
CA ASP A 99 7.49 -2.08 -9.41
C ASP A 99 7.81 -1.25 -8.17
N GLN A 100 8.79 -0.34 -8.25
CA GLN A 100 9.11 0.56 -7.16
C GLN A 100 7.98 1.55 -6.90
N PHE A 101 7.41 2.14 -7.96
CA PHE A 101 6.29 3.07 -7.83
C PHE A 101 5.07 2.40 -7.20
N LEU A 102 4.69 1.20 -7.65
CA LEU A 102 3.54 0.49 -7.08
C LEU A 102 3.80 0.01 -5.64
N GLY A 103 5.04 -0.31 -5.28
CA GLY A 103 5.42 -0.58 -3.89
C GLY A 103 5.27 0.66 -2.99
N MET A 104 5.65 1.84 -3.49
CA MET A 104 5.39 3.11 -2.81
C MET A 104 3.89 3.37 -2.66
N VAL A 105 3.11 3.14 -3.72
CA VAL A 105 1.64 3.28 -3.67
C VAL A 105 1.03 2.36 -2.63
N ASP A 106 1.47 1.10 -2.53
CA ASP A 106 0.98 0.17 -1.50
C ASP A 106 1.26 0.73 -0.09
N LEU A 107 2.48 1.22 0.17
CA LEU A 107 2.84 1.85 1.44
C LEU A 107 1.96 3.06 1.76
N VAL A 108 1.87 4.02 0.84
CA VAL A 108 1.09 5.25 1.00
C VAL A 108 -0.39 4.94 1.25
N SER A 109 -0.92 3.91 0.59
CA SER A 109 -2.29 3.45 0.82
C SER A 109 -2.48 2.97 2.26
N HIS A 110 -1.53 2.22 2.81
CA HIS A 110 -1.59 1.82 4.21
C HIS A 110 -1.43 3.00 5.17
N LEU A 111 -0.58 3.97 4.86
CA LEU A 111 -0.40 5.20 5.64
C LEU A 111 -1.65 6.09 5.66
N GLY A 112 -2.37 6.18 4.54
CA GLY A 112 -3.65 6.90 4.53
C GLY A 112 -4.73 6.16 5.32
N ARG A 113 -4.72 4.82 5.27
CA ARG A 113 -5.70 4.00 5.99
C ARG A 113 -5.52 4.07 7.51
N ASN A 114 -4.27 4.14 7.99
CA ASN A 114 -3.98 4.25 9.41
C ASN A 114 -3.82 5.71 9.88
N GLU A 115 -4.21 6.68 9.04
CA GLU A 115 -4.22 8.11 9.37
C GLU A 115 -2.83 8.66 9.73
N ALA A 116 -1.76 8.07 9.21
CA ALA A 116 -0.41 8.64 9.28
C ALA A 116 -0.28 9.86 8.37
N ILE A 117 -0.96 9.84 7.22
CA ILE A 117 -1.04 10.97 6.27
C ILE A 117 -2.48 11.47 6.10
N ALA A 118 -2.61 12.74 5.72
CA ALA A 118 -3.91 13.37 5.50
C ALA A 118 -4.64 12.76 4.28
N PRO A 119 -5.97 12.54 4.35
CA PRO A 119 -6.71 12.01 3.21
C PRO A 119 -6.69 12.89 1.95
N ASP A 120 -6.50 14.20 2.10
CA ASP A 120 -6.34 15.13 0.97
C ASP A 120 -5.11 14.83 0.11
N MET A 121 -4.04 14.30 0.70
CA MET A 121 -2.87 13.86 -0.04
C MET A 121 -3.22 12.71 -1.00
N LEU A 122 -3.99 11.73 -0.52
CA LEU A 122 -4.46 10.62 -1.36
C LEU A 122 -5.43 11.10 -2.45
N ARG A 123 -6.34 12.03 -2.14
CA ARG A 123 -7.23 12.63 -3.16
C ARG A 123 -6.44 13.30 -4.26
N SER A 124 -5.48 14.16 -3.89
CA SER A 124 -4.63 14.88 -4.83
C SER A 124 -3.82 13.94 -5.71
N PHE A 125 -3.30 12.85 -5.12
CA PHE A 125 -2.62 11.79 -5.87
C PHE A 125 -3.55 11.09 -6.86
N ILE A 126 -4.75 10.68 -6.42
CA ILE A 126 -5.74 10.00 -7.29
C ILE A 126 -6.12 10.87 -8.48
N ASP A 127 -6.40 12.16 -8.25
CA ASP A 127 -6.76 13.11 -9.31
C ASP A 127 -5.63 13.25 -10.33
N SER A 128 -4.39 13.36 -9.84
CA SER A 128 -3.18 13.43 -10.68
C SER A 128 -2.97 12.15 -11.48
N ALA A 129 -3.16 10.98 -10.84
CA ALA A 129 -2.99 9.69 -11.47
C ALA A 129 -4.02 9.44 -12.58
N PHE A 130 -5.27 9.82 -12.38
CA PHE A 130 -6.26 9.77 -13.46
C PHE A 130 -5.93 10.73 -14.61
N GLY A 131 -5.31 11.88 -14.33
CA GLY A 131 -4.86 12.83 -15.35
C GLY A 131 -3.77 12.30 -16.29
N GLN A 132 -2.92 11.38 -15.81
CA GLN A 132 -1.89 10.73 -16.64
C GLN A 132 -2.46 9.77 -17.66
N ASP A 133 -3.66 9.22 -17.39
CA ASP A 133 -4.35 8.31 -18.28
C ASP A 133 -3.43 7.18 -18.79
N SER A 134 -2.64 6.58 -17.88
CA SER A 134 -1.74 5.46 -18.17
C SER A 134 -2.17 4.20 -17.41
N PRO A 135 -1.89 2.98 -17.94
CA PRO A 135 -2.25 1.74 -17.26
C PRO A 135 -1.65 1.63 -15.87
N VAL A 136 -0.43 2.13 -15.66
CA VAL A 136 0.25 2.09 -14.36
C VAL A 136 -0.39 3.06 -13.37
N ALA A 137 -0.71 4.28 -13.81
CA ALA A 137 -1.37 5.26 -12.96
C ALA A 137 -2.77 4.79 -12.52
N VAL A 138 -3.54 4.17 -13.43
CA VAL A 138 -4.85 3.58 -13.10
C VAL A 138 -4.69 2.35 -12.17
N GLU A 139 -3.67 1.52 -12.36
CA GLU A 139 -3.34 0.42 -11.43
C GLU A 139 -2.98 0.95 -10.04
N ALA A 140 -2.30 2.10 -9.95
CA ALA A 140 -2.00 2.75 -8.68
C ALA A 140 -3.27 3.22 -7.96
N VAL A 141 -4.20 3.88 -8.66
CA VAL A 141 -5.50 4.26 -8.06
C VAL A 141 -6.27 3.04 -7.58
N TYR A 142 -6.31 1.96 -8.38
CA TYR A 142 -6.92 0.70 -7.97
C TYR A 142 -6.33 0.19 -6.64
N ARG A 143 -4.99 0.21 -6.48
CA ARG A 143 -4.32 -0.24 -5.25
C ARG A 143 -4.67 0.62 -4.04
N VAL A 144 -4.72 1.94 -4.20
CA VAL A 144 -5.19 2.85 -3.15
C VAL A 144 -6.60 2.47 -2.72
N LEU A 145 -7.53 2.38 -3.67
CA LEU A 145 -8.94 2.10 -3.38
C LEU A 145 -9.16 0.69 -2.81
N LEU A 146 -8.33 -0.29 -3.18
CA LEU A 146 -8.39 -1.63 -2.61
C LEU A 146 -8.04 -1.64 -1.11
N VAL A 147 -7.04 -0.86 -0.70
CA VAL A 147 -6.66 -0.73 0.71
C VAL A 147 -7.68 0.10 1.49
N MET A 148 -8.28 1.10 0.84
CA MET A 148 -9.39 1.91 1.36
C MET A 148 -10.69 1.09 1.37
N GLN A 149 -10.80 0.18 2.34
CA GLN A 149 -11.97 -0.66 2.59
C GLN A 149 -13.24 0.16 2.97
N ALA A 150 -14.28 -0.54 3.44
CA ALA A 150 -15.57 0.01 3.84
C ALA A 150 -15.51 1.32 4.65
N SER A 151 -14.58 1.45 5.61
CA SER A 151 -14.47 2.62 6.47
C SER A 151 -14.12 3.92 5.73
N HIS A 152 -13.44 3.81 4.59
CA HIS A 152 -12.97 4.95 3.79
C HIS A 152 -13.70 5.07 2.44
N ALA A 153 -14.54 4.10 2.08
CA ALA A 153 -15.20 4.05 0.78
C ALA A 153 -16.03 5.31 0.46
N LYS A 154 -16.68 5.91 1.47
CA LYS A 154 -17.45 7.15 1.29
C LYS A 154 -16.57 8.35 0.94
N LEU A 155 -15.38 8.42 1.54
CA LEU A 155 -14.42 9.50 1.32
C LEU A 155 -13.91 9.54 -0.13
N PHE A 156 -13.80 8.36 -0.75
CA PHE A 156 -13.26 8.17 -2.10
C PHE A 156 -14.32 7.73 -3.11
N ALA A 157 -15.62 7.92 -2.82
CA ALA A 157 -16.69 7.53 -3.73
C ALA A 157 -16.52 8.07 -5.17
N PRO A 158 -16.14 9.35 -5.39
CA PRO A 158 -15.90 9.86 -6.74
C PRO A 158 -14.79 9.11 -7.49
N ALA A 159 -13.76 8.66 -6.78
CA ALA A 159 -12.64 7.93 -7.36
C ALA A 159 -13.05 6.54 -7.85
N PHE A 160 -13.95 5.84 -7.15
CA PHE A 160 -14.52 4.59 -7.65
C PHE A 160 -15.33 4.79 -8.93
N ASP A 161 -16.13 5.85 -9.00
CA ASP A 161 -16.96 6.14 -10.17
C ASP A 161 -16.08 6.51 -11.37
N GLN A 162 -14.97 7.21 -11.13
CA GLN A 162 -13.97 7.49 -12.16
C GLN A 162 -13.22 6.23 -12.59
N LEU A 163 -12.85 5.36 -11.64
CA LEU A 163 -12.21 4.07 -11.94
C LEU A 163 -13.12 3.19 -12.81
N ALA A 164 -14.43 3.17 -12.54
CA ALA A 164 -15.41 2.47 -13.37
C ALA A 164 -15.44 3.01 -14.81
N ARG A 165 -15.40 4.34 -14.98
CA ARG A 165 -15.31 4.97 -16.31
C ARG A 165 -13.99 4.65 -17.02
N SER A 166 -12.90 4.46 -16.27
CA SER A 166 -11.62 4.04 -16.82
C SER A 166 -11.62 2.59 -17.32
N CYS A 167 -12.63 1.75 -17.02
CA CYS A 167 -12.68 0.36 -17.47
C CYS A 167 -13.04 0.19 -18.96
N THR A 168 -12.21 0.74 -19.84
CA THR A 168 -12.37 0.71 -21.31
C THR A 168 -11.49 -0.36 -21.95
N SER A 169 -11.73 -0.67 -23.23
CA SER A 169 -10.89 -1.59 -24.02
C SER A 169 -9.47 -1.09 -24.27
N ARG A 170 -9.16 0.17 -23.91
CA ARG A 170 -7.82 0.75 -24.06
C ARG A 170 -6.82 0.15 -23.07
N PHE A 171 -7.30 -0.31 -21.90
CA PHE A 171 -6.43 -0.91 -20.89
C PHE A 171 -6.31 -2.42 -21.04
N PRO A 172 -5.19 -3.02 -20.60
CA PRO A 172 -5.00 -4.47 -20.61
C PRO A 172 -6.12 -5.19 -19.84
N ASN A 173 -6.53 -6.37 -20.35
CA ASN A 173 -7.59 -7.17 -19.74
C ASN A 173 -7.34 -7.45 -18.25
N ARG A 174 -6.08 -7.68 -17.84
CA ARG A 174 -5.71 -7.84 -16.42
C ARG A 174 -6.22 -6.67 -15.57
N LEU A 175 -5.94 -5.43 -15.98
CA LEU A 175 -6.33 -4.24 -15.21
C LEU A 175 -7.85 -4.08 -15.18
N ARG A 176 -8.53 -4.35 -16.31
CA ARG A 176 -9.99 -4.31 -16.37
C ARG A 176 -10.63 -5.31 -15.41
N PHE A 177 -10.11 -6.53 -15.33
CA PHE A 177 -10.59 -7.52 -14.37
C PHE A 177 -10.38 -7.08 -12.92
N LEU A 178 -9.22 -6.51 -12.59
CA LEU A 178 -8.96 -5.96 -11.26
C LEU A 178 -9.96 -4.86 -10.88
N ILE A 179 -10.23 -3.93 -11.80
CA ILE A 179 -11.21 -2.86 -11.60
C ILE A 179 -12.61 -3.44 -11.36
N LEU A 180 -13.05 -4.37 -12.22
CA LEU A 180 -14.36 -5.00 -12.08
C LEU A 180 -14.50 -5.78 -10.76
N ASP A 181 -13.46 -6.50 -10.35
CA ASP A 181 -13.43 -7.22 -9.07
C ASP A 181 -13.54 -6.28 -7.87
N LEU A 182 -12.87 -5.13 -7.91
CA LEU A 182 -12.96 -4.12 -6.84
C LEU A 182 -14.34 -3.47 -6.79
N LEU A 183 -14.93 -3.14 -7.95
CA LEU A 183 -16.27 -2.56 -8.01
C LEU A 183 -17.31 -3.54 -7.49
N GLU A 184 -17.24 -4.82 -7.90
CA GLU A 184 -18.13 -5.84 -7.36
C GLU A 184 -17.92 -6.04 -5.85
N LEU A 185 -16.67 -6.02 -5.37
CA LEU A 185 -16.38 -6.11 -3.94
C LEU A 185 -17.02 -4.96 -3.16
N ARG A 186 -16.97 -3.72 -3.69
CA ARG A 186 -17.65 -2.55 -3.11
C ARG A 186 -19.17 -2.74 -3.09
N ASP A 187 -19.77 -3.15 -4.19
CA ASP A 187 -21.23 -3.31 -4.33
C ASP A 187 -21.77 -4.39 -3.38
N ARG A 188 -20.94 -5.40 -3.07
CA ARG A 188 -21.24 -6.46 -2.09
C ARG A 188 -20.94 -6.07 -0.63
N GLY A 189 -20.64 -4.80 -0.35
CA GLY A 189 -20.33 -4.34 1.00
C GLY A 189 -19.02 -4.91 1.55
N TRP A 190 -18.03 -5.12 0.68
CA TRP A 190 -16.68 -5.62 1.03
C TRP A 190 -16.64 -7.06 1.54
N ILE A 191 -17.66 -7.86 1.21
CA ILE A 191 -17.71 -9.29 1.53
C ILE A 191 -16.99 -10.07 0.42
N PRO A 192 -15.85 -10.73 0.69
CA PRO A 192 -15.13 -11.50 -0.31
C PRO A 192 -15.97 -12.63 -0.90
N ARG A 193 -15.77 -12.95 -2.18
CA ARG A 193 -16.53 -14.03 -2.85
C ARG A 193 -16.26 -15.41 -2.26
N ARG A 194 -15.04 -15.65 -1.79
CA ARG A 194 -14.59 -16.92 -1.21
C ARG A 194 -14.40 -16.72 0.29
N GLN A 195 -15.08 -17.52 1.09
CA GLN A 195 -14.75 -17.64 2.51
C GLN A 195 -13.34 -18.25 2.64
N PRO A 196 -12.51 -17.77 3.58
CA PRO A 196 -11.14 -18.27 3.77
C PRO A 196 -11.08 -19.78 4.06
N ASP A 197 -12.19 -20.36 4.54
CA ASP A 197 -12.27 -21.76 4.98
C ASP A 197 -12.72 -22.74 3.88
N LEU A 198 -13.01 -22.25 2.66
CA LEU A 198 -13.28 -23.16 1.55
C LEU A 198 -11.95 -23.73 1.06
N PRO A 199 -11.77 -25.07 1.09
CA PRO A 199 -10.53 -25.69 0.63
C PRO A 199 -10.25 -25.20 -0.78
N THR A 200 -9.01 -24.74 -0.97
CA THR A 200 -8.44 -24.33 -2.25
C THR A 200 -8.95 -25.28 -3.32
N MET A 201 -9.49 -24.73 -4.42
CA MET A 201 -9.99 -25.49 -5.57
C MET A 201 -9.23 -26.80 -5.71
N MET A 202 -9.97 -27.91 -5.56
CA MET A 202 -9.46 -29.26 -5.69
C MET A 202 -8.38 -29.30 -6.79
N PRO A 203 -7.14 -29.72 -6.48
CA PRO A 203 -6.06 -29.77 -7.46
C PRO A 203 -6.56 -30.39 -8.76
N ILE A 204 -6.18 -29.83 -9.91
CA ILE A 204 -6.78 -30.20 -11.20
C ILE A 204 -6.70 -31.71 -11.48
N GLN A 205 -5.71 -32.39 -10.87
CA GLN A 205 -5.55 -33.85 -10.89
C GLN A 205 -6.67 -34.58 -10.13
N GLN A 206 -7.04 -34.10 -8.95
CA GLN A 206 -8.15 -34.65 -8.16
C GLN A 206 -9.50 -34.38 -8.83
N PHE A 207 -9.68 -33.19 -9.42
CA PHE A 207 -10.89 -32.88 -10.20
C PHE A 207 -11.03 -33.83 -11.41
N ARG A 208 -9.95 -34.05 -12.16
CA ARG A 208 -9.93 -35.00 -13.28
C ARG A 208 -10.26 -36.44 -12.83
N GLN A 209 -9.77 -36.88 -11.67
CA GLN A 209 -10.11 -38.19 -11.12
C GLN A 209 -11.58 -38.31 -10.72
N CYS A 210 -12.19 -37.26 -10.15
CA CYS A 210 -13.62 -37.23 -9.85
C CYS A 210 -14.48 -37.34 -11.10
N VAL A 211 -14.15 -36.59 -12.16
CA VAL A 211 -14.89 -36.64 -13.43
C VAL A 211 -14.77 -38.03 -14.08
N LEU A 212 -13.57 -38.63 -14.09
CA LEU A 212 -13.37 -39.97 -14.66
C LEU A 212 -14.09 -41.09 -13.91
N ARG A 213 -14.34 -40.91 -12.60
CA ARG A 213 -15.14 -41.87 -11.81
C ARG A 213 -16.64 -41.77 -12.08
N GLN A 214 -17.13 -40.61 -12.51
CA GLN A 214 -18.55 -40.41 -12.85
C GLN A 214 -18.90 -40.84 -14.28
N THR A 215 -17.90 -41.00 -15.16
CA THR A 215 -18.12 -41.46 -16.54
C THR A 215 -17.96 -42.98 -16.73
N ASN A 216 -17.49 -43.70 -15.70
CA ASN A 216 -17.23 -45.14 -15.74
C ASN A 216 -18.13 -45.96 -14.78
N GLY A 217 -19.21 -45.35 -14.27
CA GLY A 217 -20.28 -46.02 -13.53
C GLY A 217 -21.62 -45.73 -14.19
#